data_AF-A0A5C4QGA6-F1
#
_entry.id   AF-A0A5C4QGA6-F1
#
_cell.length_a   1.000
_cell.length_b   1.000
_cell.length_c   1.000
_cell.angle_alpha   90.00
_cell.angle_beta   90.00
_cell.angle_gamma   90.00
#
_symmetry.space_group_name_H-M   'P 1'
#
loop_
_entity.id
_entity.type
_entity.pdbx_description
1 polymer ?
#
loop_
_entity_poly.entity_id
_entity_poly.type
_entity_poly.pdbx_seq_one_letter_code
_entity_poly.pdbx_strand_id
1 'polypeptide(L)'
;MSTPLTSDMQGSGDDPLATLRHQLGRLHLRAGKPSSREISRRTMRTISHTTVIAVLRCESIPKWGPLELVVEALKGDVEQFLGLWTAVEDARSVISATGWPGETGKVEHVTKPAEVDVEEEEPRQRLPATRPSDTLSAPSPTPSAETSPPTKEQDSAWSRQSTGNGSSSKNDLAAENAELRRQIVDLRTQMRAANDTSTDKTYRDIPLGHANRMRLVEQFFSSRYPVTPEGAWRNIYRLLLWIDPSSGLASCYESDKCQPGRPWYAKSLAFHMWLARELGVPPRDLGSEIDVLFSWTMPYAMSKQDPSRTTSGPQGRSNRFEAAPFPGEDTRLIDFVSRELEPWLRSSLPEGHLRVLTASIRLRINYERKRSVLLGEGFQDVMGAILQGIPKIRQSYDVRIRSLPHDLPGFLPEKRPRGERVVDLALVGKPNDNPTIVACAWSLRADRDIRFLDDLTALSSLQAGGQPLNYVLLTNEFDPSRLAAVCERTFEGRPLFHAVIHINPAALLAAYGHPSQPRGSTARAKAYITDGRIRSLEAWLNELSVSTRASST
;
A
#
# COMPACT_ATOMS: atom_id res chain seq x y z
N MET A 1 -7.90 -60.06 -49.87
CA MET A 1 -9.01 -59.67 -48.97
C MET A 1 -8.38 -58.89 -47.84
N SER A 2 -8.38 -57.57 -47.95
CA SER A 2 -7.78 -56.64 -47.00
C SER A 2 -8.88 -55.74 -46.48
N THR A 3 -9.14 -55.78 -45.17
CA THR A 3 -10.02 -54.84 -44.46
C THR A 3 -9.19 -53.70 -43.90
N PRO A 4 -9.53 -52.43 -44.17
CA PRO A 4 -8.85 -51.29 -43.57
C PRO A 4 -9.49 -50.95 -42.22
N LEU A 5 -8.64 -50.82 -41.19
CA LEU A 5 -8.98 -50.19 -39.91
C LEU A 5 -8.79 -48.68 -40.07
N THR A 6 -9.88 -47.98 -40.39
CA THR A 6 -9.99 -46.52 -40.28
C THR A 6 -11.42 -46.20 -39.88
N SER A 7 -11.58 -45.32 -38.88
CA SER A 7 -12.81 -44.68 -38.38
C SER A 7 -13.29 -45.19 -37.03
N ASP A 8 -12.71 -44.64 -35.94
CA ASP A 8 -13.38 -44.52 -34.62
C ASP A 8 -12.63 -43.52 -33.69
N MET A 9 -12.27 -42.34 -34.21
CA MET A 9 -11.67 -41.23 -33.42
C MET A 9 -12.28 -39.88 -33.83
N GLN A 10 -13.60 -39.80 -33.97
CA GLN A 10 -14.33 -38.55 -34.11
C GLN A 10 -15.48 -38.56 -33.11
N GLY A 11 -15.25 -37.99 -31.93
CA GLY A 11 -16.30 -37.92 -30.90
C GLY A 11 -15.90 -37.64 -29.45
N SER A 12 -14.64 -37.33 -29.12
CA SER A 12 -14.32 -36.75 -27.80
C SER A 12 -14.01 -35.27 -27.98
N GLY A 13 -15.00 -34.41 -27.71
CA GLY A 13 -14.76 -33.00 -27.49
C GLY A 13 -13.97 -32.85 -26.19
N ASP A 14 -12.67 -33.09 -26.26
CA ASP A 14 -11.77 -33.01 -25.10
C ASP A 14 -11.82 -31.58 -24.57
N ASP A 15 -12.43 -31.43 -23.39
CA ASP A 15 -12.41 -30.18 -22.63
C ASP A 15 -10.95 -29.68 -22.53
N PRO A 16 -10.61 -28.53 -23.14
CA PRO A 16 -9.25 -28.00 -23.10
C PRO A 16 -8.73 -27.85 -21.67
N LEU A 17 -9.61 -27.52 -20.71
CA LEU A 17 -9.23 -27.38 -19.31
C LEU A 17 -8.90 -28.73 -18.68
N ALA A 18 -9.66 -29.78 -18.99
CA ALA A 18 -9.34 -31.14 -18.60
C ALA A 18 -7.99 -31.60 -19.18
N THR A 19 -7.69 -31.23 -20.43
CA THR A 19 -6.40 -31.54 -21.08
C THR A 19 -5.24 -30.83 -20.38
N LEU A 20 -5.36 -29.52 -20.11
CA LEU A 20 -4.36 -28.76 -19.36
C LEU A 20 -4.14 -29.35 -17.95
N ARG A 21 -5.22 -29.65 -17.22
CA ARG A 21 -5.17 -30.27 -15.90
C ARG A 21 -4.46 -31.63 -15.94
N HIS A 22 -4.77 -32.47 -16.92
CA HIS A 22 -4.15 -33.78 -17.10
C HIS A 22 -2.65 -33.66 -17.36
N GLN A 23 -2.24 -32.78 -18.27
CA GLN A 23 -0.82 -32.57 -18.58
C GLN A 23 -0.05 -32.00 -17.39
N LEU A 24 -0.64 -31.07 -16.64
CA LEU A 24 -0.05 -30.53 -15.42
C LEU A 24 0.13 -31.60 -14.34
N GLY A 25 -0.87 -32.48 -14.16
CA GLY A 25 -0.78 -33.63 -13.26
C GLY A 25 0.34 -34.60 -13.66
N ARG A 26 0.48 -34.90 -14.96
CA ARG A 26 1.58 -35.73 -15.48
C ARG A 26 2.94 -35.08 -15.29
N LEU A 27 3.05 -33.77 -15.46
CA LEU A 27 4.29 -33.04 -15.20
C LEU A 27 4.67 -33.11 -13.71
N HIS A 28 3.70 -32.87 -12.81
CA HIS A 28 3.93 -32.97 -11.36
C HIS A 28 4.36 -34.38 -10.93
N LEU A 29 3.74 -35.42 -11.51
CA LEU A 29 4.14 -36.82 -11.36
C LEU A 29 5.58 -37.06 -11.81
N ARG A 30 5.96 -36.66 -13.03
CA ARG A 30 7.31 -36.83 -13.58
C ARG A 30 8.38 -36.10 -12.75
N ALA A 31 8.02 -34.97 -12.16
CA ALA A 31 8.90 -34.21 -11.28
C ALA A 31 9.07 -34.84 -9.87
N GLY A 32 8.44 -35.99 -9.61
CA GLY A 32 8.53 -36.70 -8.32
C GLY A 32 7.52 -36.22 -7.27
N LYS A 33 6.41 -35.59 -7.69
CA LYS A 33 5.37 -35.04 -6.81
C LYS A 33 5.93 -34.16 -5.66
N PRO A 34 6.79 -33.17 -5.93
CA PRO A 34 7.27 -32.26 -4.89
C PRO A 34 6.10 -31.57 -4.18
N SER A 35 6.24 -31.31 -2.88
CA SER A 35 5.20 -30.61 -2.11
C SER A 35 4.96 -29.19 -2.64
N SER A 36 3.77 -28.63 -2.40
CA SER A 36 3.47 -27.25 -2.83
C SER A 36 4.41 -26.22 -2.22
N ARG A 37 4.86 -26.43 -0.98
CA ARG A 37 5.90 -25.60 -0.32
C ARG A 37 7.24 -25.70 -1.03
N GLU A 38 7.61 -26.89 -1.48
CA GLU A 38 8.85 -27.11 -2.23
C GLU A 38 8.81 -26.43 -3.60
N ILE A 39 7.70 -26.54 -4.34
CA ILE A 39 7.51 -25.83 -5.61
C ILE A 39 7.56 -24.31 -5.39
N SER A 40 6.88 -23.80 -4.37
CA SER A 40 6.96 -22.37 -3.99
C SER A 40 8.40 -21.95 -3.68
N ARG A 41 9.18 -22.78 -2.98
CA ARG A 41 10.61 -22.53 -2.74
C ARG A 41 11.42 -22.49 -4.04
N ARG A 42 11.18 -23.40 -4.99
CA ARG A 42 11.85 -23.44 -6.30
C ARG A 42 11.55 -22.22 -7.16
N THR A 43 10.35 -21.66 -7.05
CA THR A 43 9.99 -20.36 -7.68
C THR A 43 10.58 -19.15 -6.94
N MET A 44 11.56 -19.34 -6.05
CA MET A 44 12.10 -18.29 -5.16
C MET A 44 11.03 -17.58 -4.32
N ARG A 45 9.95 -18.29 -3.98
CA ARG A 45 8.76 -17.75 -3.29
C ARG A 45 8.08 -16.61 -4.05
N THR A 46 8.21 -16.59 -5.37
CA THR A 46 7.50 -15.62 -6.24
C THR A 46 5.99 -15.85 -6.22
N ILE A 47 5.56 -17.11 -6.06
CA ILE A 47 4.17 -17.50 -5.79
C ILE A 47 4.05 -18.26 -4.48
N SER A 48 2.94 -18.06 -3.75
CA SER A 48 2.69 -18.75 -2.48
C SER A 48 2.38 -20.24 -2.69
N HIS A 49 2.59 -21.06 -1.66
CA HIS A 49 2.24 -22.48 -1.72
C HIS A 49 0.72 -22.72 -1.93
N THR A 50 -0.15 -21.80 -1.50
CA THR A 50 -1.59 -21.86 -1.78
C THR A 50 -1.90 -21.57 -3.25
N THR A 51 -1.20 -20.62 -3.88
CA THR A 51 -1.28 -20.38 -5.33
C THR A 51 -0.81 -21.61 -6.11
N VAL A 52 0.28 -22.26 -5.68
CA VAL A 52 0.75 -23.52 -6.27
C VAL A 52 -0.34 -24.59 -6.20
N ILE A 53 -1.03 -24.74 -5.06
CA ILE A 53 -2.13 -25.70 -4.92
C ILE A 53 -3.26 -25.39 -5.91
N ALA A 54 -3.67 -24.12 -6.03
CA ALA A 54 -4.70 -23.71 -6.97
C ALA A 54 -4.32 -24.02 -8.42
N VAL A 55 -3.08 -23.72 -8.82
CA VAL A 55 -2.54 -24.02 -10.16
C VAL A 55 -2.51 -25.54 -10.41
N LEU A 56 -1.96 -26.34 -9.49
CA LEU A 56 -1.87 -27.79 -9.64
C LEU A 56 -3.23 -28.49 -9.72
N ARG A 57 -4.23 -27.98 -8.98
CA ARG A 57 -5.60 -28.51 -9.04
C ARG A 57 -6.29 -28.13 -10.35
N CYS A 58 -6.01 -26.94 -10.87
CA CYS A 58 -6.55 -26.43 -12.13
C CYS A 58 -8.09 -26.58 -12.18
N GLU A 59 -8.78 -26.32 -11.06
CA GLU A 59 -10.25 -26.35 -10.94
C GLU A 59 -10.89 -25.24 -11.78
N SER A 60 -10.19 -24.12 -11.92
CA SER A 60 -10.48 -23.03 -12.86
C SER A 60 -9.22 -22.71 -13.68
N ILE A 61 -9.38 -21.96 -14.77
CA ILE A 61 -8.29 -21.55 -15.65
C ILE A 61 -7.28 -20.72 -14.83
N PRO A 62 -6.05 -21.19 -14.59
CA PRO A 62 -5.06 -20.41 -13.87
C PRO A 62 -4.60 -19.22 -14.72
N LYS A 63 -4.15 -18.14 -14.09
CA LYS A 63 -3.45 -17.07 -14.82
C LYS A 63 -2.13 -17.60 -15.39
N TRP A 64 -1.74 -17.11 -16.57
CA TRP A 64 -0.51 -17.56 -17.25
C TRP A 64 0.75 -17.46 -16.37
N GLY A 65 1.04 -16.30 -15.76
CA GLY A 65 2.26 -16.12 -14.97
C GLY A 65 2.46 -17.14 -13.82
N PRO A 66 1.45 -17.39 -12.97
CA PRO A 66 1.54 -18.47 -11.98
C PRO A 66 1.68 -19.88 -12.57
N LEU A 67 1.03 -20.18 -13.71
CA LEU A 67 1.15 -21.47 -14.39
C LEU A 67 2.57 -21.67 -14.93
N GLU A 68 3.11 -20.67 -15.64
CA GLU A 68 4.47 -20.62 -16.18
C GLU A 68 5.51 -20.94 -15.10
N LEU A 69 5.44 -20.25 -13.95
CA LEU A 69 6.36 -20.45 -12.84
C LEU A 69 6.27 -21.86 -12.25
N VAL A 70 5.08 -22.46 -12.19
CA VAL A 70 4.92 -23.85 -11.73
C VAL A 70 5.50 -24.84 -12.74
N VAL A 71 5.26 -24.64 -14.04
CA VAL A 71 5.80 -25.50 -15.11
C VAL A 71 7.33 -25.44 -15.11
N GLU A 72 7.91 -24.24 -15.03
CA GLU A 72 9.37 -24.04 -14.94
C GLU A 72 9.95 -24.73 -13.69
N ALA A 73 9.33 -24.54 -12.51
CA ALA A 73 9.78 -25.16 -11.26
C ALA A 73 9.67 -26.70 -11.26
N LEU A 74 8.79 -27.27 -12.09
CA LEU A 74 8.65 -28.70 -12.32
C LEU A 74 9.52 -29.20 -13.50
N LYS A 75 10.34 -28.33 -14.11
CA LYS A 75 11.17 -28.62 -15.29
C LYS A 75 10.35 -29.10 -16.50
N GLY A 76 9.17 -28.52 -16.69
CA GLY A 76 8.33 -28.77 -17.85
C GLY A 76 8.67 -27.87 -19.03
N ASP A 77 8.09 -28.18 -20.18
CA ASP A 77 8.17 -27.38 -21.40
C ASP A 77 7.15 -26.22 -21.31
N VAL A 78 7.66 -24.99 -21.13
CA VAL A 78 6.83 -23.80 -20.95
C VAL A 78 6.01 -23.49 -22.21
N GLU A 79 6.60 -23.66 -23.40
CA GLU A 79 5.94 -23.38 -24.68
C GLU A 79 4.77 -24.35 -24.93
N GLN A 80 4.97 -25.63 -24.60
CA GLN A 80 3.89 -26.62 -24.67
C GLN A 80 2.70 -26.21 -23.80
N PHE A 81 2.96 -25.78 -22.55
CA PHE A 81 1.91 -25.38 -21.62
C PHE A 81 1.26 -24.04 -21.98
N LEU A 82 1.98 -23.14 -22.66
CA LEU A 82 1.42 -21.93 -23.23
C LEU A 82 0.35 -22.28 -24.28
N GLY A 83 0.67 -23.19 -25.20
CA GLY A 83 -0.29 -23.65 -26.21
C GLY A 83 -1.56 -24.27 -25.59
N LEU A 84 -1.41 -25.08 -24.54
CA LEU A 84 -2.56 -25.64 -23.81
C LEU A 84 -3.38 -24.56 -23.11
N TRP A 85 -2.74 -23.58 -22.49
CA TRP A 85 -3.42 -22.48 -21.81
C TRP A 85 -4.17 -21.58 -22.80
N THR A 86 -3.58 -21.26 -23.95
CA THR A 86 -4.23 -20.49 -25.02
C THR A 86 -5.46 -21.21 -25.56
N ALA A 87 -5.38 -22.52 -25.79
CA ALA A 87 -6.54 -23.31 -26.22
C ALA A 87 -7.72 -23.24 -25.23
N VAL A 88 -7.42 -23.16 -23.93
CA VAL A 88 -8.43 -23.01 -22.87
C VAL A 88 -9.07 -21.62 -22.89
N GLU A 89 -8.29 -20.55 -23.06
CA GLU A 89 -8.81 -19.19 -23.19
C GLU A 89 -9.60 -18.98 -24.49
N ASP A 90 -9.19 -19.60 -25.60
CA ASP A 90 -9.91 -19.57 -26.88
C ASP A 90 -11.29 -20.22 -26.73
N ALA A 91 -11.36 -21.42 -26.14
CA ALA A 91 -12.62 -22.10 -25.89
C ALA A 91 -13.56 -21.28 -24.98
N ARG A 92 -13.01 -20.63 -23.94
CA ARG A 92 -13.78 -19.73 -23.07
C ARG A 92 -14.27 -18.48 -23.83
N SER A 93 -13.46 -17.93 -24.72
CA SER A 93 -13.83 -16.77 -25.53
C SER A 93 -14.96 -17.11 -26.50
N VAL A 94 -14.95 -18.32 -27.09
CA VAL A 94 -16.05 -18.83 -27.91
C VAL A 94 -17.34 -18.93 -27.10
N ILE A 95 -17.30 -19.51 -25.89
CA ILE A 95 -18.48 -19.60 -25.01
C ILE A 95 -19.02 -18.21 -24.64
N SER A 96 -18.13 -17.24 -24.40
CA SER A 96 -18.53 -15.86 -24.12
C SER A 96 -19.11 -15.13 -25.33
N ALA A 97 -18.64 -15.45 -26.54
CA ALA A 97 -19.04 -14.79 -27.79
C ALA A 97 -20.31 -15.39 -28.40
N THR A 98 -20.55 -16.69 -28.22
CA THR A 98 -21.77 -17.36 -28.71
C THR A 98 -23.01 -17.02 -27.90
N GLY A 99 -22.87 -16.23 -26.82
CA GLY A 99 -23.98 -15.60 -26.11
C GLY A 99 -25.10 -16.61 -25.80
N TRP A 100 -24.84 -17.53 -24.89
CA TRP A 100 -25.80 -18.58 -24.55
C TRP A 100 -27.15 -17.96 -24.17
N PRO A 101 -28.25 -18.25 -24.91
CA PRO A 101 -29.57 -17.79 -24.55
C PRO A 101 -30.10 -18.71 -23.45
N GLY A 102 -29.90 -18.32 -22.20
CA GLY A 102 -30.58 -18.94 -21.05
C GLY A 102 -29.67 -19.24 -19.87
N GLU A 103 -29.28 -18.23 -19.11
CA GLU A 103 -28.86 -18.42 -17.72
C GLU A 103 -29.31 -17.24 -16.84
N THR A 104 -30.61 -16.98 -16.85
CA THR A 104 -31.32 -16.42 -15.69
C THR A 104 -31.81 -17.59 -14.84
N GLY A 105 -30.88 -18.35 -14.28
CA GLY A 105 -31.16 -19.47 -13.38
C GLY A 105 -30.19 -19.41 -12.22
N LYS A 106 -30.57 -18.73 -11.14
CA LYS A 106 -29.93 -18.89 -9.83
C LYS A 106 -29.87 -20.39 -9.52
N VAL A 107 -28.68 -20.95 -9.48
CA VAL A 107 -28.47 -22.23 -8.81
C VAL A 107 -28.69 -21.97 -7.31
N GLU A 108 -29.88 -22.28 -6.84
CA GLU A 108 -30.16 -22.41 -5.42
C GLU A 108 -29.25 -23.49 -4.84
N HIS A 109 -28.53 -23.11 -3.80
CA HIS A 109 -27.85 -24.03 -2.92
C HIS A 109 -28.86 -25.05 -2.39
N VAL A 110 -28.63 -26.34 -2.71
CA VAL A 110 -29.32 -27.46 -2.08
C VAL A 110 -29.04 -27.43 -0.57
N THR A 111 -29.99 -26.89 0.18
CA THR A 111 -30.08 -27.05 1.63
C THR A 111 -30.63 -28.42 1.98
N LYS A 112 -30.04 -29.00 3.03
CA LYS A 112 -30.44 -30.26 3.69
C LYS A 112 -31.95 -30.29 4.02
N PRO A 113 -32.57 -31.48 4.14
CA PRO A 113 -33.97 -31.59 4.54
C PRO A 113 -34.15 -31.16 6.01
N ALA A 114 -35.22 -30.41 6.25
CA ALA A 114 -35.66 -29.94 7.56
C ALA A 114 -36.43 -31.03 8.32
N GLU A 115 -36.12 -31.13 9.62
CA GLU A 115 -37.05 -31.63 10.64
C GLU A 115 -38.09 -30.56 10.97
N VAL A 116 -39.20 -31.09 11.48
CA VAL A 116 -40.58 -30.60 11.48
C VAL A 116 -40.94 -29.80 12.75
N ASP A 117 -41.86 -28.85 12.57
CA ASP A 117 -42.78 -28.16 13.50
C ASP A 117 -42.23 -27.36 14.70
N VAL A 118 -42.67 -26.11 14.84
CA VAL A 118 -43.84 -25.69 15.66
C VAL A 118 -44.19 -24.23 15.30
N GLU A 119 -45.45 -24.00 14.97
CA GLU A 119 -46.10 -22.70 14.78
C GLU A 119 -46.30 -21.96 16.10
N GLU A 120 -46.02 -20.65 16.12
CA GLU A 120 -46.70 -19.72 17.03
C GLU A 120 -46.81 -18.34 16.33
N GLU A 121 -48.02 -18.03 15.87
CA GLU A 121 -48.43 -16.74 15.33
C GLU A 121 -48.85 -15.78 16.47
N GLU A 122 -48.31 -14.55 16.47
CA GLU A 122 -49.06 -13.37 16.94
C GLU A 122 -48.77 -12.12 16.08
N PRO A 123 -49.74 -11.19 15.94
CA PRO A 123 -49.81 -10.29 14.78
C PRO A 123 -49.23 -8.90 15.03
N ARG A 124 -48.48 -8.37 14.04
CA ARG A 124 -48.05 -6.97 14.01
C ARG A 124 -49.17 -6.05 13.51
N GLN A 125 -49.62 -5.16 14.40
CA GLN A 125 -50.47 -4.02 14.08
C GLN A 125 -49.73 -3.00 13.18
N ARG A 126 -50.41 -2.57 12.11
CA ARG A 126 -50.01 -1.44 11.26
C ARG A 126 -50.53 -0.13 11.86
N LEU A 127 -49.67 0.87 12.01
CA LEU A 127 -50.05 2.26 12.26
C LEU A 127 -50.02 3.07 10.94
N PRO A 128 -50.95 4.03 10.74
CA PRO A 128 -51.03 4.82 9.52
C PRO A 128 -50.17 6.09 9.57
N ALA A 129 -49.67 6.48 8.39
CA ALA A 129 -49.00 7.75 8.15
C ALA A 129 -50.01 8.90 8.06
N THR A 130 -49.77 9.97 8.81
CA THR A 130 -50.45 11.26 8.65
C THR A 130 -49.45 12.31 8.14
N ARG A 131 -49.76 12.92 7.00
CA ARG A 131 -49.19 14.19 6.53
C ARG A 131 -50.16 15.32 6.92
N PRO A 132 -49.66 16.48 7.34
CA PRO A 132 -50.35 17.73 7.12
C PRO A 132 -49.70 18.49 5.95
N SER A 133 -50.57 18.94 5.05
CA SER A 133 -50.32 19.98 4.08
C SER A 133 -50.42 21.32 4.79
N ASP A 134 -49.47 22.23 4.56
CA ASP A 134 -49.72 23.66 4.74
C ASP A 134 -49.13 24.46 3.58
N THR A 135 -50.06 25.07 2.85
CA THR A 135 -49.96 26.15 1.88
C THR A 135 -49.41 27.42 2.51
N LEU A 136 -48.45 28.10 1.85
CA LEU A 136 -48.33 29.56 1.91
C LEU A 136 -47.55 30.10 0.68
N SER A 137 -48.30 30.87 -0.12
CA SER A 137 -47.96 32.10 -0.86
C SER A 137 -46.62 32.27 -1.58
N ALA A 138 -46.69 32.35 -2.91
CA ALA A 138 -45.68 32.96 -3.78
C ALA A 138 -46.05 34.42 -4.12
N PRO A 139 -45.07 35.33 -4.28
CA PRO A 139 -45.23 36.52 -5.12
C PRO A 139 -44.47 36.38 -6.46
N SER A 140 -45.12 36.90 -7.50
CA SER A 140 -44.68 36.95 -8.90
C SER A 140 -43.42 37.80 -9.14
N PRO A 141 -42.74 37.64 -10.30
CA PRO A 141 -41.44 38.24 -10.58
C PRO A 141 -41.56 39.60 -11.30
N THR A 142 -40.54 40.45 -11.13
CA THR A 142 -40.24 41.62 -11.98
C THR A 142 -38.79 41.51 -12.48
N PRO A 143 -38.43 42.20 -13.59
CA PRO A 143 -37.57 41.61 -14.61
C PRO A 143 -36.15 42.16 -14.64
N SER A 144 -35.28 41.31 -15.20
CA SER A 144 -34.15 41.62 -16.10
C SER A 144 -33.31 42.87 -15.82
N ALA A 145 -32.10 42.65 -15.31
CA ALA A 145 -30.95 43.53 -15.55
C ALA A 145 -29.90 42.76 -16.36
N GLU A 146 -29.59 43.30 -17.53
CA GLU A 146 -28.53 42.88 -18.44
C GLU A 146 -27.18 42.85 -17.73
N THR A 147 -26.44 41.76 -17.88
CA THR A 147 -25.02 41.69 -17.51
C THR A 147 -24.18 41.70 -18.78
N SER A 148 -23.41 42.79 -18.93
CA SER A 148 -22.34 42.93 -19.90
C SER A 148 -21.17 41.98 -19.58
N PRO A 149 -20.36 41.58 -20.58
CA PRO A 149 -19.29 40.60 -20.40
C PRO A 149 -18.08 41.20 -19.65
N PRO A 150 -17.29 40.39 -18.92
CA PRO A 150 -16.14 40.89 -18.19
C PRO A 150 -14.97 41.20 -19.13
N THR A 151 -14.41 42.39 -18.98
CA THR A 151 -13.18 42.87 -19.62
C THR A 151 -11.95 42.17 -19.04
N LYS A 152 -10.98 41.88 -19.94
CA LYS A 152 -9.71 41.17 -19.72
C LYS A 152 -8.66 41.97 -18.91
N GLU A 153 -9.00 42.45 -17.71
CA GLU A 153 -8.07 43.30 -16.93
C GLU A 153 -7.92 42.92 -15.45
N GLN A 154 -8.17 41.66 -15.07
CA GLN A 154 -7.98 41.18 -13.69
C GLN A 154 -6.81 40.20 -13.47
N ASP A 155 -6.07 39.81 -14.51
CA ASP A 155 -4.91 38.91 -14.37
C ASP A 155 -3.58 39.62 -14.04
N SER A 156 -3.56 40.95 -13.88
CA SER A 156 -2.32 41.71 -13.63
C SER A 156 -2.12 42.22 -12.20
N ALA A 157 -3.02 41.89 -11.26
CA ALA A 157 -2.93 42.37 -9.87
C ALA A 157 -2.17 41.43 -8.91
N TRP A 158 -1.85 40.19 -9.30
CA TRP A 158 -1.19 39.22 -8.41
C TRP A 158 0.35 39.26 -8.42
N SER A 159 0.98 40.12 -9.22
CA SER A 159 2.44 40.15 -9.37
C SER A 159 3.16 41.30 -8.65
N ARG A 160 2.48 42.14 -7.85
CA ARG A 160 3.12 43.33 -7.23
C ARG A 160 2.88 43.54 -5.73
N GLN A 161 2.58 42.49 -4.97
CA GLN A 161 2.54 42.57 -3.49
C GLN A 161 3.25 41.37 -2.84
N SER A 162 4.56 41.23 -3.03
CA SER A 162 5.42 40.40 -2.14
C SER A 162 6.93 40.73 -2.31
N THR A 163 7.28 42.01 -2.40
CA THR A 163 8.68 42.46 -2.37
C THR A 163 8.90 43.31 -1.12
N GLY A 164 8.91 42.67 0.04
CA GLY A 164 9.32 43.29 1.31
C GLY A 164 9.95 42.24 2.22
N ASN A 165 11.26 42.34 2.43
CA ASN A 165 12.07 41.68 3.48
C ASN A 165 11.94 40.16 3.69
N GLY A 166 12.30 39.37 2.67
CA GLY A 166 12.45 37.91 2.79
C GLY A 166 13.74 37.31 2.20
N SER A 167 14.72 38.12 1.78
CA SER A 167 15.88 37.59 1.05
C SER A 167 16.92 36.87 1.92
N SER A 168 16.98 37.15 3.23
CA SER A 168 17.91 36.46 4.14
C SER A 168 17.50 34.99 4.35
N SER A 169 16.22 34.76 4.71
CA SER A 169 15.73 33.41 5.06
C SER A 169 15.76 32.41 3.90
N LYS A 170 15.59 32.87 2.65
CA LYS A 170 15.66 31.96 1.48
C LYS A 170 17.08 31.47 1.19
N ASN A 171 18.09 32.30 1.41
CA ASN A 171 19.48 31.92 1.21
C ASN A 171 19.95 30.95 2.31
N ASP A 172 19.50 31.18 3.54
CA ASP A 172 19.79 30.29 4.67
C ASP A 172 19.19 28.89 4.44
N LEU A 173 17.93 28.82 4.00
CA LEU A 173 17.27 27.54 3.69
C LEU A 173 17.94 26.81 2.52
N ALA A 174 18.43 27.54 1.50
CA ALA A 174 19.09 26.95 0.35
C ALA A 174 20.47 26.37 0.71
N ALA A 175 21.24 27.07 1.56
CA ALA A 175 22.51 26.59 2.08
C ALA A 175 22.32 25.35 2.98
N GLU A 176 21.31 25.39 3.85
CA GLU A 176 20.93 24.25 4.69
C GLU A 176 20.54 23.02 3.85
N ASN A 177 19.78 23.22 2.77
CA ASN A 177 19.40 22.15 1.84
C ASN A 177 20.58 21.60 1.02
N ALA A 178 21.53 22.44 0.63
CA ALA A 178 22.74 21.98 -0.07
C ALA A 178 23.60 21.08 0.86
N GLU A 179 23.71 21.46 2.13
CA GLU A 179 24.40 20.66 3.14
C GLU A 179 23.60 19.40 3.53
N LEU A 180 22.26 19.43 3.46
CA LEU A 180 21.41 18.24 3.57
C LEU A 180 21.75 17.19 2.50
N ARG A 181 21.87 17.62 1.25
CA ARG A 181 22.21 16.74 0.11
C ARG A 181 23.58 16.11 0.25
N ARG A 182 24.60 16.89 0.62
CA ARG A 182 25.98 16.39 0.80
C ARG A 182 26.01 15.26 1.83
N GLN A 183 25.40 15.49 3.00
CA GLN A 183 25.44 14.47 4.05
C GLN A 183 24.55 13.26 3.75
N ILE A 184 23.47 13.37 2.96
CA ILE A 184 22.72 12.19 2.48
C ILE A 184 23.61 11.28 1.63
N VAL A 185 24.44 11.88 0.77
CA VAL A 185 25.42 11.14 -0.04
C VAL A 185 26.51 10.51 0.84
N ASP A 186 27.03 11.25 1.82
CA ASP A 186 28.05 10.74 2.74
C ASP A 186 27.49 9.61 3.62
N LEU A 187 26.27 9.77 4.14
CA LEU A 187 25.61 8.74 4.94
C LEU A 187 25.46 7.46 4.11
N ARG A 188 24.92 7.55 2.89
CA ARG A 188 24.83 6.40 1.95
C ARG A 188 26.17 5.71 1.74
N THR A 189 27.26 6.48 1.71
CA THR A 189 28.63 5.95 1.58
C THR A 189 29.07 5.22 2.83
N GLN A 190 28.86 5.80 4.03
CA GLN A 190 29.14 5.15 5.31
C GLN A 190 28.30 3.88 5.51
N MET A 191 27.03 3.89 5.07
CA MET A 191 26.15 2.73 5.13
C MET A 191 26.69 1.54 4.33
N ARG A 192 27.26 1.79 3.16
CA ARG A 192 27.85 0.74 2.34
C ARG A 192 29.06 0.15 3.05
N ALA A 193 29.98 1.00 3.51
CA ALA A 193 31.18 0.58 4.22
C ALA A 193 30.86 -0.28 5.46
N ALA A 194 29.93 0.17 6.31
CA ALA A 194 29.55 -0.54 7.54
C ALA A 194 28.91 -1.92 7.28
N ASN A 195 28.17 -2.08 6.17
CA ASN A 195 27.52 -3.33 5.85
C ASN A 195 28.41 -4.31 5.10
N ASP A 196 29.35 -3.83 4.27
CA ASP A 196 30.38 -4.69 3.68
C ASP A 196 31.24 -5.35 4.78
N THR A 197 31.45 -4.64 5.90
CA THR A 197 32.16 -5.16 7.08
C THR A 197 31.30 -6.03 8.01
N SER A 198 29.98 -6.08 7.84
CA SER A 198 29.11 -6.89 8.71
C SER A 198 29.21 -8.38 8.37
N THR A 199 29.68 -9.18 9.34
CA THR A 199 29.83 -10.64 9.24
C THR A 199 28.54 -11.41 9.56
N ASP A 200 27.47 -10.73 9.95
CA ASP A 200 26.23 -11.39 10.37
C ASP A 200 25.41 -11.85 9.15
N LYS A 201 25.41 -13.18 8.94
CA LYS A 201 24.73 -13.87 7.83
C LYS A 201 23.23 -13.60 7.78
N THR A 202 22.60 -13.30 8.92
CA THR A 202 21.14 -13.12 8.99
C THR A 202 20.65 -11.94 8.15
N TYR A 203 21.43 -10.86 8.04
CA TYR A 203 21.05 -9.67 7.27
C TYR A 203 21.24 -9.84 5.76
N ARG A 204 22.21 -10.67 5.36
CA ARG A 204 22.48 -10.94 3.93
C ARG A 204 21.35 -11.75 3.33
N ASP A 205 20.72 -12.64 4.08
CA ASP A 205 19.75 -13.61 3.55
C ASP A 205 18.33 -13.08 3.34
N ILE A 206 17.91 -12.07 4.09
CA ILE A 206 16.60 -11.42 3.91
C ILE A 206 16.78 -9.90 3.94
N PRO A 207 17.09 -9.25 2.81
CA PRO A 207 17.39 -7.83 2.75
C PRO A 207 16.28 -6.93 3.33
N LEU A 208 15.04 -7.39 3.34
CA LEU A 208 13.89 -6.67 3.91
C LEU A 208 13.28 -7.39 5.13
N GLY A 209 14.03 -8.29 5.77
CA GLY A 209 13.60 -8.93 7.01
C GLY A 209 13.54 -7.92 8.16
N HIS A 210 12.72 -8.21 9.18
CA HIS A 210 12.48 -7.30 10.31
C HIS A 210 13.78 -6.77 10.93
N ALA A 211 14.75 -7.65 11.23
CA ALA A 211 16.02 -7.25 11.84
C ALA A 211 16.80 -6.23 10.99
N ASN A 212 16.85 -6.42 9.66
CA ASN A 212 17.52 -5.45 8.79
C ASN A 212 16.74 -4.13 8.68
N ARG A 213 15.40 -4.19 8.65
CA ARG A 213 14.58 -2.97 8.64
C ARG A 213 14.79 -2.15 9.91
N MET A 214 14.75 -2.78 11.09
CA MET A 214 14.99 -2.08 12.36
C MET A 214 16.37 -1.43 12.39
N ARG A 215 17.42 -2.15 11.97
CA ARG A 215 18.78 -1.60 11.84
C ARG A 215 18.82 -0.36 10.94
N LEU A 216 18.15 -0.40 9.78
CA LEU A 216 18.10 0.73 8.85
C LEU A 216 17.30 1.91 9.42
N VAL A 217 16.21 1.64 10.14
CA VAL A 217 15.41 2.67 10.82
C VAL A 217 16.21 3.32 11.94
N GLU A 218 16.89 2.55 12.78
CA GLU A 218 17.79 3.05 13.84
C GLU A 218 18.93 3.89 13.24
N GLN A 219 19.54 3.41 12.16
CA GLN A 219 20.58 4.13 11.44
C GLN A 219 20.07 5.45 10.88
N PHE A 220 18.86 5.47 10.32
CA PHE A 220 18.22 6.70 9.84
C PHE A 220 18.06 7.72 10.97
N PHE A 221 17.51 7.31 12.11
CA PHE A 221 17.28 8.21 13.24
C PHE A 221 18.57 8.64 13.96
N SER A 222 19.61 7.81 13.96
CA SER A 222 20.92 8.13 14.57
C SER A 222 21.71 9.16 13.76
N SER A 223 21.43 9.31 12.48
CA SER A 223 22.25 10.11 11.57
C SER A 223 21.96 11.61 11.61
N ARG A 224 20.68 12.01 11.51
CA ARG A 224 20.34 13.43 11.28
C ARG A 224 18.91 13.85 11.60
N TYR A 225 17.99 12.90 11.76
CA TYR A 225 16.57 13.21 11.91
C TYR A 225 16.14 12.93 13.35
N PRO A 226 16.25 13.92 14.26
CA PRO A 226 15.80 13.71 15.63
C PRO A 226 14.33 13.31 15.61
N VAL A 227 14.00 12.36 16.48
CA VAL A 227 12.63 11.90 16.65
C VAL A 227 11.91 12.91 17.54
N THR A 228 11.25 13.89 16.92
CA THR A 228 10.36 14.84 17.60
C THR A 228 8.93 14.68 17.09
N PRO A 229 7.91 15.04 17.89
CA PRO A 229 6.52 15.06 17.44
C PRO A 229 6.30 15.81 16.11
N GLU A 230 6.94 16.98 15.95
CA GLU A 230 6.80 17.88 14.80
C GLU A 230 7.51 17.33 13.54
N GLY A 231 8.63 16.64 13.74
CA GLY A 231 9.43 16.03 12.67
C GLY A 231 8.95 14.65 12.23
N ALA A 232 8.17 13.96 13.07
CA ALA A 232 7.81 12.55 12.90
C ALA A 232 7.20 12.23 11.53
N TRP A 233 6.25 13.05 11.06
CA TRP A 233 5.59 12.81 9.78
C TRP A 233 6.55 12.93 8.59
N ARG A 234 7.52 13.87 8.65
CA ARG A 234 8.56 14.01 7.60
C ARG A 234 9.43 12.78 7.54
N ASN A 235 9.82 12.27 8.71
CA ASN A 235 10.65 11.07 8.80
C ASN A 235 9.93 9.85 8.24
N ILE A 236 8.63 9.69 8.50
CA ILE A 236 7.83 8.62 7.92
C ILE A 236 7.78 8.72 6.39
N TYR A 237 7.53 9.91 5.84
CA TYR A 237 7.52 10.08 4.39
C TYR A 237 8.88 9.85 3.76
N ARG A 238 9.97 10.31 4.39
CA ARG A 238 11.34 10.03 3.95
C ARG A 238 11.62 8.53 3.92
N LEU A 239 11.20 7.79 4.94
CA LEU A 239 11.46 6.35 5.03
C LEU A 239 10.59 5.51 4.10
N LEU A 240 9.30 5.81 3.99
CA LEU A 240 8.29 4.88 3.45
C LEU A 240 7.53 5.36 2.23
N LEU A 241 7.41 6.67 1.99
CA LEU A 241 6.74 7.17 0.80
C LEU A 241 7.64 6.93 -0.42
N TRP A 242 7.06 6.71 -1.60
CA TRP A 242 7.83 6.45 -2.82
C TRP A 242 7.32 7.27 -4.00
N ILE A 243 8.13 7.34 -5.04
CA ILE A 243 7.69 7.84 -6.35
C ILE A 243 7.02 6.69 -7.09
N ASP A 244 5.75 6.86 -7.44
CA ASP A 244 5.02 5.90 -8.27
C ASP A 244 5.64 5.86 -9.67
N PRO A 245 6.18 4.71 -10.13
CA PRO A 245 6.85 4.62 -11.42
C PRO A 245 5.96 4.97 -12.62
N SER A 246 4.64 4.79 -12.47
CA SER A 246 3.68 5.00 -13.56
C SER A 246 3.30 6.46 -13.78
N SER A 247 3.42 7.30 -12.75
CA SER A 247 3.11 8.73 -12.82
C SER A 247 4.34 9.61 -12.68
N GLY A 248 5.44 9.08 -12.13
CA GLY A 248 6.61 9.86 -11.76
C GLY A 248 6.38 10.77 -10.54
N LEU A 249 5.23 10.64 -9.86
CA LEU A 249 4.83 11.50 -8.76
C LEU A 249 4.90 10.76 -7.42
N ALA A 250 4.83 11.51 -6.31
CA ALA A 250 4.79 10.90 -4.99
C ALA A 250 3.48 10.12 -4.84
N SER A 251 3.59 8.85 -4.43
CA SER A 251 2.46 7.95 -4.36
C SER A 251 1.50 8.36 -3.24
N CYS A 252 0.28 8.76 -3.61
CA CYS A 252 -0.80 9.05 -2.66
C CYS A 252 -2.06 8.22 -2.89
N TYR A 253 -2.18 7.51 -4.01
CA TYR A 253 -3.36 6.69 -4.31
C TYR A 253 -3.00 5.54 -5.27
N GLU A 254 -4.00 4.76 -5.70
CA GLU A 254 -3.82 3.66 -6.65
C GLU A 254 -3.21 4.15 -7.97
N SER A 255 -2.05 3.60 -8.35
CA SER A 255 -1.22 4.07 -9.47
C SER A 255 -2.00 4.22 -10.79
N ASP A 256 -2.90 3.29 -11.10
CA ASP A 256 -3.71 3.31 -12.33
C ASP A 256 -4.66 4.52 -12.40
N LYS A 257 -5.02 5.09 -11.25
CA LYS A 257 -5.85 6.30 -11.14
C LYS A 257 -5.00 7.57 -11.14
N CYS A 258 -3.72 7.47 -10.80
CA CYS A 258 -2.80 8.59 -10.73
C CYS A 258 -2.10 8.89 -12.06
N GLN A 259 -2.46 8.24 -13.16
CA GLN A 259 -1.89 8.50 -14.49
C GLN A 259 -2.51 9.75 -15.17
N PRO A 260 -1.82 10.42 -16.10
CA PRO A 260 -2.35 11.56 -16.83
C PRO A 260 -3.72 11.28 -17.47
N GLY A 261 -4.58 12.29 -17.46
CA GLY A 261 -5.96 12.16 -17.94
C GLY A 261 -6.89 11.41 -16.98
N ARG A 262 -6.39 10.87 -15.86
CA ARG A 262 -7.23 10.27 -14.82
C ARG A 262 -7.55 11.28 -13.71
N PRO A 263 -8.68 11.08 -12.98
CA PRO A 263 -9.13 12.04 -11.96
C PRO A 263 -8.18 12.29 -10.79
N TRP A 264 -7.21 11.39 -10.55
CA TRP A 264 -6.26 11.52 -9.44
C TRP A 264 -4.90 12.10 -9.83
N TYR A 265 -4.62 12.33 -11.12
CA TYR A 265 -3.33 12.88 -11.55
C TYR A 265 -3.07 14.27 -10.97
N ALA A 266 -4.02 15.20 -11.13
CA ALA A 266 -3.90 16.57 -10.61
C ALA A 266 -3.71 16.60 -9.09
N LYS A 267 -4.37 15.69 -8.37
CA LYS A 267 -4.25 15.55 -6.92
C LYS A 267 -2.87 15.06 -6.50
N SER A 268 -2.37 14.05 -7.21
CA SER A 268 -1.03 13.49 -7.00
C SER A 268 0.05 14.52 -7.29
N LEU A 269 -0.14 15.34 -8.33
CA LEU A 269 0.76 16.44 -8.65
C LEU A 269 0.75 17.52 -7.56
N ALA A 270 -0.43 17.93 -7.10
CA ALA A 270 -0.57 18.90 -6.01
C ALA A 270 0.11 18.40 -4.71
N PHE A 271 -0.12 17.13 -4.36
CA PHE A 271 0.56 16.50 -3.23
C PHE A 271 2.08 16.44 -3.40
N HIS A 272 2.57 16.03 -4.58
CA HIS A 272 4.00 15.95 -4.86
C HIS A 272 4.67 17.32 -4.72
N MET A 273 4.07 18.37 -5.27
CA MET A 273 4.58 19.74 -5.17
C MET A 273 4.56 20.26 -3.73
N TRP A 274 3.48 19.99 -2.99
CA TRP A 274 3.39 20.32 -1.58
C TRP A 274 4.49 19.62 -0.79
N LEU A 275 4.65 18.31 -0.96
CA LEU A 275 5.63 17.52 -0.23
C LEU A 275 7.06 17.95 -0.51
N ALA A 276 7.39 18.20 -1.77
CA ALA A 276 8.69 18.73 -2.18
C ALA A 276 9.02 20.03 -1.42
N ARG A 277 8.06 20.96 -1.37
CA ARG A 277 8.20 22.22 -0.62
C ARG A 277 8.38 21.98 0.88
N GLU A 278 7.55 21.14 1.50
CA GLU A 278 7.62 20.89 2.95
C GLU A 278 8.90 20.15 3.39
N LEU A 279 9.52 19.40 2.48
CA LEU A 279 10.81 18.76 2.69
C LEU A 279 12.00 19.63 2.26
N GLY A 280 11.76 20.82 1.71
CA GLY A 280 12.82 21.73 1.26
C GLY A 280 13.54 21.26 -0.01
N VAL A 281 12.92 20.38 -0.79
CA VAL A 281 13.58 19.72 -1.94
C VAL A 281 12.89 20.12 -3.25
N PRO A 282 13.64 20.35 -4.33
CA PRO A 282 13.05 20.50 -5.66
C PRO A 282 12.19 19.28 -6.02
N PRO A 283 11.03 19.47 -6.67
CA PRO A 283 10.12 18.37 -7.04
C PRO A 283 10.81 17.20 -7.75
N ARG A 284 11.62 17.49 -8.79
CA ARG A 284 12.44 16.49 -9.50
C ARG A 284 13.36 15.65 -8.61
N ASP A 285 13.84 16.22 -7.51
CA ASP A 285 14.84 15.59 -6.63
C ASP A 285 14.16 14.85 -5.46
N LEU A 286 12.83 15.01 -5.30
CA LEU A 286 12.07 14.42 -4.19
C LEU A 286 12.24 12.91 -4.11
N GLY A 287 12.32 12.22 -5.25
CA GLY A 287 12.53 10.77 -5.28
C GLY A 287 13.85 10.32 -4.65
N SER A 288 14.85 11.19 -4.50
CA SER A 288 16.10 10.87 -3.81
C SER A 288 16.03 11.04 -2.29
N GLU A 289 14.97 11.67 -1.80
CA GLU A 289 14.77 12.11 -0.42
C GLU A 289 13.73 11.25 0.32
N ILE A 290 12.93 10.50 -0.44
CA ILE A 290 11.94 9.54 0.03
C ILE A 290 12.33 8.11 -0.36
N ASP A 291 11.54 7.12 0.07
CA ASP A 291 11.75 5.68 -0.15
C ASP A 291 13.08 5.21 0.45
N VAL A 292 13.57 5.90 1.49
CA VAL A 292 14.91 5.70 2.05
C VAL A 292 15.08 4.26 2.53
N LEU A 293 14.09 3.72 3.25
CA LEU A 293 14.14 2.36 3.81
C LEU A 293 14.36 1.31 2.70
N PHE A 294 13.62 1.44 1.60
CA PHE A 294 13.71 0.51 0.47
C PHE A 294 14.90 0.79 -0.44
N SER A 295 15.31 2.04 -0.59
CA SER A 295 16.48 2.40 -1.40
C SER A 295 17.77 1.84 -0.81
N TRP A 296 17.86 1.78 0.53
CA TRP A 296 19.02 1.28 1.24
C TRP A 296 19.15 -0.24 1.21
N THR A 297 18.05 -0.97 1.02
CA THR A 297 18.05 -2.44 0.91
C THR A 297 18.36 -2.94 -0.51
N MET A 298 18.17 -2.12 -1.54
CA MET A 298 18.37 -2.50 -2.95
C MET A 298 19.81 -2.93 -3.29
N PRO A 299 20.87 -2.19 -2.89
CA PRO A 299 22.25 -2.60 -3.16
C PRO A 299 22.58 -4.01 -2.65
N TYR A 300 22.03 -4.42 -1.50
CA TYR A 300 22.25 -5.77 -0.93
C TYR A 300 21.54 -6.87 -1.71
N ALA A 301 20.33 -6.59 -2.21
CA ALA A 301 19.62 -7.55 -3.04
C ALA A 301 20.34 -7.79 -4.37
N MET A 302 20.97 -6.75 -4.92
CA MET A 302 21.69 -6.81 -6.20
C MET A 302 23.12 -7.34 -6.07
N SER A 303 23.86 -7.02 -5.00
CA SER A 303 25.23 -7.51 -4.78
C SER A 303 25.31 -9.03 -4.61
N LYS A 304 24.19 -9.70 -4.28
CA LYS A 304 24.09 -11.16 -4.29
C LYS A 304 24.16 -11.79 -5.68
N GLN A 305 23.96 -11.02 -6.76
CA GLN A 305 23.92 -11.54 -8.12
C GLN A 305 25.18 -11.23 -8.94
N ASP A 306 26.00 -10.25 -8.54
CA ASP A 306 27.28 -9.96 -9.20
C ASP A 306 28.24 -9.18 -8.25
N PRO A 307 29.31 -9.81 -7.74
CA PRO A 307 30.27 -9.14 -6.86
C PRO A 307 31.22 -8.17 -7.59
N SER A 308 31.15 -8.06 -8.92
CA SER A 308 32.19 -7.39 -9.73
C SER A 308 31.93 -5.93 -10.13
N ARG A 309 30.78 -5.33 -9.76
CA ARG A 309 30.40 -4.00 -10.29
C ARG A 309 30.04 -2.96 -9.22
N THR A 310 30.93 -1.99 -9.06
CA THR A 310 30.72 -0.70 -8.37
C THR A 310 30.43 0.38 -9.41
N THR A 311 29.34 1.15 -9.26
CA THR A 311 28.97 2.22 -10.22
C THR A 311 28.70 3.58 -9.57
N SER A 312 29.13 4.58 -10.34
CA SER A 312 29.11 6.04 -10.21
C SER A 312 27.70 6.64 -10.13
N GLY A 313 27.58 7.80 -9.47
CA GLY A 313 26.32 8.54 -9.30
C GLY A 313 25.84 9.28 -10.56
N PRO A 314 24.55 9.62 -10.66
CA PRO A 314 23.96 10.23 -11.86
C PRO A 314 24.26 11.74 -11.98
N GLN A 315 24.67 12.19 -13.17
CA GLN A 315 24.79 13.60 -13.56
C GLN A 315 23.63 13.97 -14.52
N GLY A 316 22.77 14.92 -14.13
CA GLY A 316 21.59 15.33 -14.89
C GLY A 316 21.80 16.53 -15.83
N ARG A 317 21.12 16.52 -16.98
CA ARG A 317 20.93 17.65 -17.92
C ARG A 317 19.61 18.38 -17.64
N SER A 318 19.51 19.66 -18.05
CA SER A 318 18.38 20.56 -17.72
C SER A 318 17.75 21.26 -18.93
N ASN A 319 16.42 21.37 -18.93
CA ASN A 319 15.58 22.23 -19.76
C ASN A 319 14.33 22.67 -18.96
N ARG A 320 13.71 23.78 -19.36
CA ARG A 320 13.05 24.72 -18.41
C ARG A 320 11.52 24.62 -18.24
N PHE A 321 10.89 23.59 -18.80
CA PHE A 321 9.51 23.18 -18.45
C PHE A 321 9.47 21.78 -17.79
N GLU A 322 10.64 21.26 -17.38
CA GLU A 322 10.94 19.86 -16.97
C GLU A 322 11.00 19.62 -15.45
N ALA A 323 10.21 20.32 -14.62
CA ALA A 323 10.39 20.21 -13.16
C ALA A 323 9.87 18.90 -12.54
N ALA A 324 9.03 18.15 -13.25
CA ALA A 324 8.52 16.85 -12.85
C ALA A 324 8.83 15.81 -13.97
N PRO A 325 9.13 14.55 -13.61
CA PRO A 325 9.37 13.48 -14.59
C PRO A 325 8.14 13.27 -15.48
N PHE A 326 8.37 12.75 -16.69
CA PHE A 326 7.25 12.43 -17.57
C PHE A 326 6.44 11.26 -16.99
N PRO A 327 5.12 11.27 -17.15
CA PRO A 327 4.30 10.15 -16.71
C PRO A 327 4.70 8.85 -17.43
N GLY A 328 4.84 7.77 -16.66
CA GLY A 328 5.35 6.48 -17.12
C GLY A 328 6.87 6.39 -17.16
N GLU A 329 7.56 7.48 -16.86
CA GLU A 329 9.02 7.52 -16.79
C GLU A 329 9.49 7.03 -15.41
N ASP A 330 9.88 5.75 -15.33
CA ASP A 330 10.70 5.29 -14.22
C ASP A 330 12.15 5.72 -14.49
N THR A 331 12.45 6.97 -14.15
CA THR A 331 13.79 7.56 -14.33
C THR A 331 14.88 6.69 -13.73
N ARG A 332 14.61 6.01 -12.61
CA ARG A 332 15.61 5.14 -11.98
C ARG A 332 15.79 3.83 -12.75
N LEU A 333 14.77 3.30 -13.41
CA LEU A 333 14.88 2.14 -14.31
C LEU A 333 15.54 2.54 -15.63
N ILE A 334 15.19 3.71 -16.17
CA ILE A 334 15.82 4.27 -17.38
C ILE A 334 17.30 4.50 -17.14
N ASP A 335 17.68 5.21 -16.08
CA ASP A 335 19.09 5.42 -15.71
C ASP A 335 19.84 4.09 -15.55
N PHE A 336 19.18 3.09 -14.97
CA PHE A 336 19.74 1.76 -14.84
C PHE A 336 19.96 1.09 -16.20
N VAL A 337 18.92 1.02 -17.04
CA VAL A 337 18.98 0.41 -18.38
C VAL A 337 19.99 1.15 -19.25
N SER A 338 19.93 2.49 -19.29
CA SER A 338 20.85 3.33 -20.03
C SER A 338 22.30 3.10 -19.60
N ARG A 339 22.59 3.06 -18.31
CA ARG A 339 23.94 2.78 -17.80
C ARG A 339 24.43 1.37 -18.14
N GLU A 340 23.56 0.36 -18.07
CA GLU A 340 23.91 -1.02 -18.44
C GLU A 340 24.14 -1.18 -19.95
N LEU A 341 23.41 -0.42 -20.76
CA LEU A 341 23.51 -0.44 -22.23
C LEU A 341 24.58 0.49 -22.79
N GLU A 342 25.04 1.50 -22.03
CA GLU A 342 25.99 2.52 -22.48
C GLU A 342 27.26 1.95 -23.13
N PRO A 343 27.94 0.93 -22.55
CA PRO A 343 29.12 0.32 -23.17
C PRO A 343 28.83 -0.35 -24.52
N TRP A 344 27.57 -0.63 -24.81
CA TRP A 344 27.12 -1.41 -25.95
C TRP A 344 26.34 -0.60 -26.98
N LEU A 345 26.23 0.73 -26.84
CA LEU A 345 25.46 1.56 -27.80
C LEU A 345 26.01 1.50 -29.24
N ARG A 346 27.28 1.12 -29.43
CA ARG A 346 27.95 1.01 -30.75
C ARG A 346 28.21 -0.44 -31.19
N SER A 347 27.82 -1.42 -30.40
CA SER A 347 28.17 -2.83 -30.63
C SER A 347 27.00 -3.75 -30.27
N SER A 348 27.00 -4.98 -30.76
CA SER A 348 25.98 -5.95 -30.32
C SER A 348 26.16 -6.28 -28.84
N LEU A 349 25.06 -6.25 -28.07
CA LEU A 349 25.05 -6.63 -26.66
C LEU A 349 25.16 -8.17 -26.55
N PRO A 350 26.20 -8.71 -25.89
CA PRO A 350 26.36 -10.15 -25.78
C PRO A 350 25.18 -10.80 -25.06
N GLU A 351 24.81 -12.02 -25.47
CA GLU A 351 23.65 -12.74 -24.92
C GLU A 351 23.73 -12.90 -23.39
N GLY A 352 24.93 -13.14 -22.85
CA GLY A 352 25.15 -13.20 -21.40
C GLY A 352 24.77 -11.90 -20.67
N HIS A 353 25.08 -10.74 -21.25
CA HIS A 353 24.72 -9.44 -20.67
C HIS A 353 23.22 -9.16 -20.79
N LEU A 354 22.58 -9.55 -21.90
CA LEU A 354 21.12 -9.48 -22.05
C LEU A 354 20.39 -10.28 -20.95
N ARG A 355 20.89 -11.47 -20.64
CA ARG A 355 20.34 -12.30 -19.55
C ARG A 355 20.49 -11.60 -18.19
N VAL A 356 21.65 -11.01 -17.90
CA VAL A 356 21.90 -10.26 -16.65
C VAL A 356 21.01 -9.00 -16.55
N LEU A 357 20.88 -8.23 -17.63
CA LEU A 357 20.01 -7.06 -17.67
C LEU A 357 18.55 -7.46 -17.44
N THR A 358 18.07 -8.49 -18.14
CA THR A 358 16.71 -9.01 -17.99
C THR A 358 16.45 -9.50 -16.56
N ALA A 359 17.39 -10.24 -15.97
CA ALA A 359 17.30 -10.69 -14.58
C ALA A 359 17.22 -9.51 -13.60
N SER A 360 18.02 -8.46 -13.83
CA SER A 360 18.03 -7.26 -13.00
C SER A 360 16.73 -6.47 -13.10
N ILE A 361 16.16 -6.33 -14.32
CA ILE A 361 14.85 -5.70 -14.54
C ILE A 361 13.76 -6.49 -13.80
N ARG A 362 13.73 -7.83 -13.96
CA ARG A 362 12.77 -8.70 -13.27
C ARG A 362 12.90 -8.60 -11.75
N LEU A 363 14.12 -8.60 -11.23
CA LEU A 363 14.38 -8.43 -9.79
C LEU A 363 13.79 -7.11 -9.30
N ARG A 364 13.98 -6.03 -10.05
CA ARG A 364 13.46 -4.71 -9.72
C ARG A 364 11.93 -4.64 -9.74
N ILE A 365 11.29 -5.24 -10.75
CA ILE A 365 9.82 -5.36 -10.78
C ILE A 365 9.29 -6.19 -9.60
N ASN A 366 9.97 -7.29 -9.27
CA ASN A 366 9.62 -8.12 -8.12
C ASN A 366 9.79 -7.36 -6.80
N TYR A 367 10.78 -6.46 -6.73
CA TYR A 367 11.01 -5.60 -5.59
C TYR A 367 9.86 -4.62 -5.36
N GLU A 368 9.36 -3.99 -6.42
CA GLU A 368 8.17 -3.13 -6.37
C GLU A 368 6.95 -3.86 -5.82
N ARG A 369 6.73 -5.12 -6.24
CA ARG A 369 5.66 -5.96 -5.67
C ARG A 369 5.88 -6.22 -4.18
N LYS A 370 7.11 -6.57 -3.78
CA LYS A 370 7.48 -6.78 -2.37
C LYS A 370 7.31 -5.52 -1.54
N ARG A 371 7.55 -4.33 -2.10
CA ARG A 371 7.33 -3.03 -1.42
C ARG A 371 5.92 -2.97 -0.85
N SER A 372 4.89 -3.29 -1.64
CA SER A 372 3.49 -3.20 -1.18
C SER A 372 3.17 -4.07 0.04
N VAL A 373 3.80 -5.25 0.15
CA VAL A 373 3.64 -6.16 1.29
C VAL A 373 4.40 -5.63 2.50
N LEU A 374 5.63 -5.19 2.28
CA LEU A 374 6.54 -4.76 3.33
C LEU A 374 6.27 -3.34 3.82
N LEU A 375 5.52 -2.55 3.07
CA LEU A 375 5.13 -1.21 3.46
C LEU A 375 4.28 -1.24 4.74
N GLY A 376 3.41 -2.23 4.89
CA GLY A 376 2.62 -2.41 6.11
C GLY A 376 3.52 -2.68 7.33
N GLU A 377 4.39 -3.68 7.23
CA GLU A 377 5.32 -4.02 8.32
C GLU A 377 6.33 -2.90 8.60
N GLY A 378 6.86 -2.27 7.54
CA GLY A 378 7.78 -1.14 7.64
C GLY A 378 7.11 0.07 8.28
N PHE A 379 5.81 0.29 8.05
CA PHE A 379 5.05 1.34 8.72
C PHE A 379 4.95 1.09 10.22
N GLN A 380 4.69 -0.15 10.63
CA GLN A 380 4.67 -0.53 12.05
C GLN A 380 6.06 -0.36 12.70
N ASP A 381 7.12 -0.82 12.03
CA ASP A 381 8.50 -0.74 12.51
C ASP A 381 8.93 0.74 12.70
N VAL A 382 8.68 1.60 11.70
CA VAL A 382 9.00 3.03 11.77
C VAL A 382 8.22 3.74 12.87
N MET A 383 6.94 3.41 13.02
CA MET A 383 6.10 4.01 14.07
C MET A 383 6.53 3.59 15.47
N GLY A 384 6.85 2.31 15.66
CA GLY A 384 7.40 1.82 16.92
C GLY A 384 8.70 2.54 17.28
N ALA A 385 9.61 2.70 16.31
CA ALA A 385 10.86 3.45 16.50
C ALA A 385 10.62 4.94 16.83
N ILE A 386 9.61 5.59 16.22
CA ILE A 386 9.24 6.97 16.56
C ILE A 386 8.72 7.07 17.99
N LEU A 387 7.78 6.20 18.38
CA LEU A 387 7.20 6.19 19.72
C LEU A 387 8.26 5.92 20.80
N GLN A 388 9.18 5.00 20.54
CA GLN A 388 10.29 4.68 21.44
C GLN A 388 11.39 5.76 21.42
N GLY A 389 11.53 6.49 20.32
CA GLY A 389 12.53 7.56 20.15
C GLY A 389 12.17 8.84 20.90
N ILE A 390 10.89 9.08 21.20
CA ILE A 390 10.45 10.26 21.97
C ILE A 390 10.59 9.97 23.47
N PRO A 391 11.48 10.68 24.21
CA PRO A 391 11.81 10.31 25.59
C PRO A 391 10.60 10.27 26.53
N LYS A 392 9.69 11.24 26.44
CA LYS A 392 8.50 11.31 27.30
C LYS A 392 7.56 10.12 27.06
N ILE A 393 7.35 9.72 25.80
CA ILE A 393 6.52 8.58 25.45
C ILE A 393 7.17 7.28 25.96
N ARG A 394 8.48 7.10 25.73
CA ARG A 394 9.24 5.94 26.23
C ARG A 394 9.20 5.81 27.76
N GLN A 395 9.17 6.92 28.47
CA GLN A 395 9.05 6.93 29.92
C GLN A 395 7.64 6.51 30.37
N SER A 396 6.60 7.03 29.73
CA SER A 396 5.20 6.80 30.11
C SER A 396 4.60 5.47 29.59
N TYR A 397 5.13 4.94 28.49
CA TYR A 397 4.57 3.78 27.82
C TYR A 397 5.64 2.71 27.55
N ASP A 398 5.25 1.44 27.69
CA ASP A 398 5.93 0.31 27.07
C ASP A 398 5.32 0.08 25.67
N VAL A 399 6.12 0.34 24.63
CA VAL A 399 5.70 0.29 23.23
C VAL A 399 6.03 -1.07 22.66
N ARG A 400 4.99 -1.84 22.37
CA ARG A 400 5.05 -3.21 21.85
C ARG A 400 4.70 -3.21 20.36
N ILE A 401 5.50 -3.88 19.53
CA ILE A 401 5.32 -3.96 18.06
C ILE A 401 5.01 -5.41 17.70
N ARG A 402 3.90 -5.65 16.99
CA ARG A 402 3.46 -6.99 16.54
C ARG A 402 3.42 -8.03 17.67
N SER A 403 2.94 -7.65 18.85
CA SER A 403 2.81 -8.57 19.98
C SER A 403 1.55 -9.43 19.84
N LEU A 404 1.61 -10.66 20.34
CA LEU A 404 0.43 -11.49 20.48
C LEU A 404 -0.47 -10.88 21.57
N PRO A 405 -1.81 -10.92 21.42
CA PRO A 405 -2.72 -10.37 22.42
C PRO A 405 -2.43 -10.87 23.83
N HIS A 406 -2.16 -12.17 24.01
CA HIS A 406 -1.90 -12.76 25.33
C HIS A 406 -0.55 -12.35 25.96
N ASP A 407 0.35 -11.72 25.20
CA ASP A 407 1.57 -11.11 25.74
C ASP A 407 1.31 -9.69 26.28
N LEU A 408 0.11 -9.14 26.04
CA LEU A 408 -0.30 -7.82 26.52
C LEU A 408 -1.04 -7.96 27.85
N PRO A 409 -0.80 -7.03 28.79
CA PRO A 409 -1.51 -7.03 30.06
C PRO A 409 -3.02 -6.85 29.84
N GLY A 410 -3.81 -7.55 30.66
CA GLY A 410 -5.26 -7.55 30.57
C GLY A 410 -5.85 -8.44 29.47
N PHE A 411 -5.06 -9.24 28.75
CA PHE A 411 -5.56 -10.19 27.75
C PHE A 411 -5.41 -11.64 28.20
N LEU A 412 -6.40 -12.46 27.85
CA LEU A 412 -6.44 -13.89 28.11
C LEU A 412 -5.80 -14.66 26.94
N PRO A 413 -5.21 -15.84 27.21
CA PRO A 413 -4.75 -16.74 26.15
C PRO A 413 -5.91 -17.21 25.28
N GLU A 414 -5.69 -17.28 23.96
CA GLU A 414 -6.67 -17.85 23.03
C GLU A 414 -6.90 -19.33 23.34
N LYS A 415 -8.16 -19.72 23.56
CA LYS A 415 -8.52 -21.13 23.82
C LYS A 415 -8.30 -22.05 22.61
N ARG A 416 -8.33 -21.50 21.39
CA ARG A 416 -8.09 -22.21 20.13
C ARG A 416 -7.39 -21.25 19.16
N PRO A 417 -6.10 -21.44 18.83
CA PRO A 417 -5.37 -20.53 17.97
C PRO A 417 -6.00 -20.53 16.58
N ARG A 418 -6.68 -19.43 16.19
CA ARG A 418 -7.19 -19.23 14.82
C ARG A 418 -6.12 -18.55 13.96
N GLY A 419 -4.91 -19.11 13.99
CA GLY A 419 -3.70 -18.45 13.49
C GLY A 419 -3.13 -17.44 14.48
N GLU A 420 -1.88 -17.04 14.27
CA GLU A 420 -1.22 -16.04 15.11
C GLU A 420 -1.79 -14.66 14.77
N ARG A 421 -2.76 -14.21 15.56
CA ARG A 421 -3.24 -12.83 15.51
C ARG A 421 -2.23 -11.96 16.24
N VAL A 422 -1.65 -11.00 15.53
CA VAL A 422 -0.72 -10.03 16.09
C VAL A 422 -1.38 -8.65 16.16
N VAL A 423 -1.11 -7.92 17.23
CA VAL A 423 -1.47 -6.51 17.36
C VAL A 423 -0.35 -5.69 16.73
N ASP A 424 -0.67 -4.87 15.73
CA ASP A 424 0.30 -4.03 15.02
C ASP A 424 1.20 -3.23 15.98
N LEU A 425 0.58 -2.45 16.87
CA LEU A 425 1.23 -1.69 17.93
C LEU A 425 0.36 -1.68 19.19
N ALA A 426 0.97 -1.78 20.36
CA ALA A 426 0.31 -1.56 21.64
C ALA A 426 1.11 -0.60 22.52
N LEU A 427 0.42 0.39 23.10
CA LEU A 427 0.96 1.33 24.08
C LEU A 427 0.47 0.93 25.46
N VAL A 428 1.31 0.24 26.22
CA VAL A 428 1.00 -0.17 27.59
C VAL A 428 1.41 0.97 28.53
N GLY A 429 0.43 1.68 29.08
CA GLY A 429 0.71 2.80 29.99
C GLY A 429 1.24 2.30 31.33
N LYS A 430 2.34 2.89 31.81
CA LYS A 430 2.85 2.66 33.17
C LYS A 430 2.08 3.59 34.12
N PRO A 431 1.38 3.11 35.17
CA PRO A 431 1.29 1.76 35.74
C PRO A 431 -0.02 1.00 35.46
N ASN A 432 -0.95 1.55 34.67
CA ASN A 432 -2.36 1.11 34.66
C ASN A 432 -2.66 -0.14 33.82
N ASP A 433 -1.66 -0.82 33.25
CA ASP A 433 -1.75 -2.11 32.54
C ASP A 433 -2.82 -2.24 31.44
N ASN A 434 -3.52 -1.16 31.06
CA ASN A 434 -4.52 -1.17 30.01
C ASN A 434 -3.91 -0.66 28.70
N PRO A 435 -3.65 -1.53 27.71
CA PRO A 435 -3.01 -1.14 26.47
C PRO A 435 -3.94 -0.31 25.57
N THR A 436 -3.38 0.72 24.95
CA THR A 436 -3.99 1.31 23.75
C THR A 436 -3.52 0.53 22.54
N ILE A 437 -4.46 -0.08 21.83
CA ILE A 437 -4.22 -0.87 20.63
C ILE A 437 -4.23 0.06 19.43
N VAL A 438 -3.18 0.05 18.62
CA VAL A 438 -3.05 0.92 17.45
C VAL A 438 -2.98 0.07 16.18
N ALA A 439 -4.04 0.12 15.37
CA ALA A 439 -4.08 -0.49 14.05
C ALA A 439 -3.33 0.42 13.04
N CYS A 440 -2.38 -0.15 12.31
CA CYS A 440 -1.54 0.60 11.36
C CYS A 440 -1.89 0.21 9.93
N ALA A 441 -2.47 1.15 9.19
CA ALA A 441 -2.84 0.92 7.79
C ALA A 441 -2.36 2.06 6.91
N TRP A 442 -1.31 1.83 6.11
CA TRP A 442 -0.79 2.85 5.19
C TRP A 442 -1.87 3.43 4.28
N SER A 443 -2.72 2.58 3.71
CA SER A 443 -3.90 2.96 2.94
C SER A 443 -5.09 2.10 3.36
N LEU A 444 -6.28 2.67 3.34
CA LEU A 444 -7.55 2.01 3.60
C LEU A 444 -8.11 1.47 2.28
N ARG A 445 -8.80 0.34 2.34
CA ARG A 445 -9.52 -0.25 1.20
C ARG A 445 -10.78 -0.90 1.73
N ALA A 446 -11.84 -0.91 0.93
CA ALA A 446 -13.13 -1.42 1.36
C ALA A 446 -13.08 -2.86 1.91
N ASP A 447 -12.22 -3.73 1.34
CA ASP A 447 -12.00 -5.11 1.80
C ASP A 447 -11.20 -5.19 3.11
N ARG A 448 -10.33 -4.20 3.37
CA ARG A 448 -9.54 -4.12 4.61
C ARG A 448 -10.35 -3.56 5.77
N ASP A 449 -11.33 -2.71 5.50
CA ASP A 449 -12.11 -2.08 6.55
C ASP A 449 -12.96 -3.08 7.34
N ILE A 450 -13.42 -4.17 6.71
CA ILE A 450 -14.14 -5.27 7.40
C ILE A 450 -13.24 -5.92 8.46
N ARG A 451 -11.94 -6.04 8.17
CA ARG A 451 -11.00 -6.69 9.08
C ARG A 451 -10.85 -5.94 10.39
N PHE A 452 -10.94 -4.61 10.42
CA PHE A 452 -10.82 -3.86 11.68
C PHE A 452 -11.92 -4.19 12.69
N LEU A 453 -13.14 -4.46 12.20
CA LEU A 453 -14.26 -4.87 13.05
C LEU A 453 -14.07 -6.30 13.56
N ASP A 454 -13.65 -7.21 12.69
CA ASP A 454 -13.32 -8.59 13.07
C ASP A 454 -12.18 -8.64 14.09
N ASP A 455 -11.16 -7.80 13.89
CA ASP A 455 -10.00 -7.66 14.75
C ASP A 455 -10.41 -7.11 16.12
N LEU A 456 -11.19 -6.02 16.16
CA LEU A 456 -11.69 -5.48 17.43
C LEU A 456 -12.58 -6.49 18.16
N THR A 457 -13.49 -7.15 17.46
CA THR A 457 -14.36 -8.17 18.06
C THR A 457 -13.54 -9.30 18.67
N ALA A 458 -12.52 -9.78 17.95
CA ALA A 458 -11.62 -10.81 18.47
C ALA A 458 -10.84 -10.32 19.69
N LEU A 459 -10.25 -9.12 19.64
CA LEU A 459 -9.49 -8.55 20.75
C LEU A 459 -10.38 -8.31 21.98
N SER A 460 -11.58 -7.75 21.81
CA SER A 460 -12.53 -7.53 22.91
C SER A 460 -12.94 -8.83 23.58
N SER A 461 -13.03 -9.94 22.84
CA SER A 461 -13.32 -11.27 23.41
C SER A 461 -12.17 -11.86 24.24
N LEU A 462 -10.95 -11.37 24.01
CA LEU A 462 -9.74 -11.79 24.74
C LEU A 462 -9.43 -10.88 25.93
N GLN A 463 -9.99 -9.67 25.99
CA GLN A 463 -9.74 -8.75 27.08
C GLN A 463 -10.43 -9.23 28.37
N ALA A 464 -9.65 -9.35 29.44
CA ALA A 464 -10.15 -9.62 30.77
C ALA A 464 -10.91 -8.40 31.32
N GLY A 465 -12.05 -8.65 31.97
CA GLY A 465 -12.80 -7.62 32.70
C GLY A 465 -13.76 -6.75 31.88
N GLY A 466 -13.90 -7.02 30.56
CA GLY A 466 -14.95 -6.42 29.72
C GLY A 466 -14.89 -4.89 29.58
N GLN A 467 -13.76 -4.28 29.90
CA GLN A 467 -13.56 -2.85 29.68
C GLN A 467 -13.48 -2.58 28.17
N PRO A 468 -13.93 -1.41 27.68
CA PRO A 468 -13.77 -1.07 26.28
C PRO A 468 -12.28 -0.90 25.93
N LEU A 469 -11.83 -1.52 24.84
CA LEU A 469 -10.48 -1.35 24.30
C LEU A 469 -10.29 0.06 23.75
N ASN A 470 -9.24 0.76 24.17
CA ASN A 470 -8.82 1.97 23.48
C ASN A 470 -8.18 1.59 22.14
N TYR A 471 -8.96 1.71 21.06
CA TYR A 471 -8.56 1.29 19.71
C TYR A 471 -8.35 2.50 18.80
N VAL A 472 -7.13 2.68 18.31
CA VAL A 472 -6.71 3.83 17.49
C VAL A 472 -6.35 3.37 16.09
N LEU A 473 -6.77 4.10 15.06
CA LEU A 473 -6.31 3.88 13.69
C LEU A 473 -5.20 4.87 13.36
N LEU A 474 -4.09 4.40 12.80
CA LEU A 474 -3.03 5.22 12.24
C LEU A 474 -2.92 4.97 10.72
N THR A 475 -2.99 6.03 9.91
CA THR A 475 -3.07 5.89 8.45
C THR A 475 -2.47 7.04 7.63
N ASN A 476 -2.18 6.77 6.36
CA ASN A 476 -1.80 7.76 5.33
C ASN A 476 -2.84 7.84 4.20
N GLU A 477 -4.10 7.48 4.45
CA GLU A 477 -5.15 7.45 3.43
C GLU A 477 -5.43 8.84 2.82
N PHE A 478 -5.44 8.92 1.49
CA PHE A 478 -5.73 10.17 0.77
C PHE A 478 -7.16 10.27 0.24
N ASP A 479 -7.96 9.20 0.22
CA ASP A 479 -9.36 9.24 -0.20
C ASP A 479 -10.25 9.72 0.97
N PRO A 480 -10.84 10.93 0.89
CA PRO A 480 -11.71 11.48 1.91
C PRO A 480 -12.92 10.60 2.20
N SER A 481 -13.37 9.82 1.23
CA SER A 481 -14.53 8.94 1.37
C SER A 481 -14.19 7.75 2.26
N ARG A 482 -12.99 7.18 2.09
CA ARG A 482 -12.49 6.09 2.93
C ARG A 482 -12.21 6.59 4.35
N LEU A 483 -11.61 7.77 4.49
CA LEU A 483 -11.39 8.41 5.80
C LEU A 483 -12.70 8.74 6.53
N ALA A 484 -13.69 9.33 5.85
CA ALA A 484 -15.00 9.60 6.44
C ALA A 484 -15.68 8.30 6.87
N ALA A 485 -15.63 7.25 6.03
CA ALA A 485 -16.23 5.96 6.35
C ALA A 485 -15.65 5.34 7.63
N VAL A 486 -14.32 5.38 7.86
CA VAL A 486 -13.74 4.87 9.12
C VAL A 486 -14.08 5.73 10.33
N CYS A 487 -14.31 7.04 10.15
CA CYS A 487 -14.74 7.91 11.23
C CYS A 487 -16.20 7.65 11.66
N GLU A 488 -17.05 7.32 10.69
CA GLU A 488 -18.50 7.07 10.84
C GLU A 488 -18.82 5.65 11.34
N ARG A 489 -17.89 4.71 11.20
CA ARG A 489 -18.08 3.33 11.66
C ARG A 489 -18.26 3.26 13.17
N THR A 490 -19.17 2.38 13.59
CA THR A 490 -19.47 2.14 14.99
C THR A 490 -19.30 0.68 15.39
N PHE A 491 -19.04 0.45 16.67
CA PHE A 491 -19.04 -0.82 17.36
C PHE A 491 -19.80 -0.62 18.68
N GLU A 492 -20.85 -1.41 18.91
CA GLU A 492 -21.70 -1.30 20.11
C GLU A 492 -22.24 0.14 20.35
N GLY A 493 -22.65 0.82 19.28
CA GLY A 493 -23.21 2.18 19.33
C GLY A 493 -22.18 3.30 19.58
N ARG A 494 -20.89 2.99 19.64
CA ARG A 494 -19.79 3.95 19.80
C ARG A 494 -18.91 3.97 18.55
N PRO A 495 -18.15 5.04 18.28
CA PRO A 495 -17.19 5.02 17.17
C PRO A 495 -16.22 3.84 17.28
N LEU A 496 -15.98 3.13 16.17
CA LEU A 496 -15.12 1.93 16.12
C LEU A 496 -13.71 2.23 16.63
N PHE A 497 -13.15 3.35 16.14
CA PHE A 497 -11.88 3.86 16.62
C PHE A 497 -12.10 5.00 17.61
N HIS A 498 -11.36 5.01 18.70
CA HIS A 498 -11.36 6.12 19.66
C HIS A 498 -10.76 7.38 19.03
N ALA A 499 -9.70 7.21 18.22
CA ALA A 499 -9.11 8.27 17.42
C ALA A 499 -8.68 7.74 16.05
N VAL A 500 -8.76 8.59 15.03
CA VAL A 500 -8.16 8.35 13.72
C VAL A 500 -6.98 9.32 13.57
N ILE A 501 -5.78 8.77 13.49
CA ILE A 501 -4.54 9.53 13.36
C ILE A 501 -4.09 9.44 11.91
N HIS A 502 -4.06 10.58 11.24
CA HIS A 502 -3.50 10.70 9.90
C HIS A 502 -2.05 11.21 10.01
N ILE A 503 -1.13 10.63 9.22
CA ILE A 503 0.30 11.01 9.26
C ILE A 503 0.47 12.53 9.15
N ASN A 504 -0.16 13.14 8.15
CA ASN A 504 -0.26 14.60 8.05
C ASN A 504 -1.56 15.04 7.34
N PRO A 505 -2.60 15.51 8.06
CA PRO A 505 -3.85 15.98 7.44
C PRO A 505 -3.65 17.10 6.41
N ALA A 506 -2.60 17.92 6.53
CA ALA A 506 -2.30 18.97 5.56
C ALA A 506 -1.90 18.38 4.20
N ALA A 507 -1.30 17.19 4.17
CA ALA A 507 -0.98 16.48 2.93
C ALA A 507 -2.25 16.09 2.15
N LEU A 508 -3.25 15.55 2.87
CA LEU A 508 -4.56 15.23 2.31
C LEU A 508 -5.23 16.49 1.72
N LEU A 509 -5.25 17.58 2.48
CA LEU A 509 -5.84 18.84 2.03
C LEU A 509 -5.09 19.40 0.82
N ALA A 510 -3.76 19.32 0.80
CA ALA A 510 -2.96 19.75 -0.34
C ALA A 510 -3.29 18.97 -1.62
N ALA A 511 -3.53 17.66 -1.53
CA ALA A 511 -3.92 16.83 -2.66
C ALA A 511 -5.28 17.24 -3.26
N TYR A 512 -6.19 17.78 -2.45
CA TYR A 512 -7.52 18.22 -2.87
C TYR A 512 -7.60 19.73 -3.14
N GLY A 513 -6.49 20.44 -2.94
CA GLY A 513 -6.40 21.90 -3.03
C GLY A 513 -7.12 22.61 -1.87
N HIS A 514 -7.13 23.94 -1.93
CA HIS A 514 -8.04 24.79 -1.14
C HIS A 514 -9.24 25.19 -2.02
N PRO A 515 -10.20 24.28 -2.31
CA PRO A 515 -11.44 24.74 -2.87
C PRO A 515 -12.06 25.70 -1.84
N SER A 516 -12.47 26.89 -2.29
CA SER A 516 -13.19 27.87 -1.46
C SER A 516 -14.38 27.22 -0.75
N GLN A 517 -14.96 26.17 -1.34
CA GLN A 517 -16.00 25.33 -0.74
C GLN A 517 -15.76 23.84 -1.11
N PRO A 518 -15.19 23.02 -0.20
CA PRO A 518 -15.12 21.58 -0.42
C PRO A 518 -16.54 20.99 -0.50
N ARG A 519 -16.75 19.97 -1.33
CA ARG A 519 -18.03 19.28 -1.49
C ARG A 519 -17.90 17.79 -1.14
N GLY A 520 -19.03 17.16 -0.81
CA GLY A 520 -19.13 15.71 -0.64
C GLY A 520 -18.20 15.15 0.45
N SER A 521 -17.50 14.05 0.14
CA SER A 521 -16.60 13.39 1.09
C SER A 521 -15.41 14.25 1.52
N THR A 522 -14.92 15.15 0.66
CA THR A 522 -13.84 16.09 1.02
C THR A 522 -14.29 17.07 2.10
N ALA A 523 -15.53 17.56 2.02
CA ALA A 523 -16.09 18.43 3.06
C ALA A 523 -16.22 17.68 4.40
N ARG A 524 -16.68 16.43 4.35
CA ARG A 524 -16.80 15.56 5.54
C ARG A 524 -15.45 15.28 6.19
N ALA A 525 -14.45 14.84 5.42
CA ALA A 525 -13.11 14.60 5.97
C ALA A 525 -12.49 15.88 6.56
N LYS A 526 -12.69 17.04 5.91
CA LYS A 526 -12.25 18.34 6.46
C LYS A 526 -12.98 18.68 7.77
N ALA A 527 -14.28 18.41 7.85
CA ALA A 527 -15.04 18.57 9.10
C ALA A 527 -14.46 17.69 10.21
N TYR A 528 -14.17 16.42 9.91
CA TYR A 528 -13.52 15.50 10.86
C TYR A 528 -12.08 15.90 11.24
N ILE A 529 -11.35 16.62 10.39
CA ILE A 529 -10.07 17.21 10.77
C ILE A 529 -10.28 18.39 11.72
N THR A 530 -11.31 19.20 11.46
CA THR A 530 -11.61 20.42 12.22
C THR A 530 -12.18 20.12 13.60
N ASP A 531 -13.03 19.09 13.71
CA ASP A 531 -13.64 18.65 14.97
C ASP A 531 -12.69 17.80 15.85
N GLY A 532 -11.51 17.43 15.32
CA GLY A 532 -10.51 16.63 16.02
C GLY A 532 -10.76 15.11 15.99
N ARG A 533 -11.72 14.62 15.19
CA ARG A 533 -11.93 13.19 14.95
C ARG A 533 -10.78 12.55 14.18
N ILE A 534 -10.26 13.27 13.18
CA ILE A 534 -9.01 12.98 12.46
C ILE A 534 -7.94 13.94 12.98
N ARG A 535 -6.90 13.39 13.59
CA ARG A 535 -5.81 14.18 14.19
C ARG A 535 -4.52 14.00 13.42
N SER A 536 -3.64 15.00 13.48
CA SER A 536 -2.28 14.83 12.98
C SER A 536 -1.48 13.91 13.89
N LEU A 537 -0.51 13.21 13.31
CA LEU A 537 0.46 12.43 14.08
C LEU A 537 1.16 13.29 15.13
N GLU A 538 1.57 14.50 14.77
CA GLU A 538 2.20 15.46 15.69
C GLU A 538 1.31 15.74 16.91
N ALA A 539 0.04 16.07 16.70
CA ALA A 539 -0.89 16.37 17.80
C ALA A 539 -1.11 15.17 18.72
N TRP A 540 -1.09 13.95 18.17
CA TRP A 540 -1.21 12.73 18.95
C TRP A 540 0.06 12.42 19.76
N LEU A 541 1.24 12.54 19.15
CA LEU A 541 2.52 12.36 19.85
C LEU A 541 2.72 13.39 20.97
N ASN A 542 2.27 14.64 20.76
CA ASN A 542 2.28 15.68 21.78
C ASN A 542 1.34 15.35 22.95
N GLU A 543 0.13 14.87 22.68
CA GLU A 543 -0.78 14.42 23.73
C GLU A 543 -0.20 13.25 24.55
N LEU A 544 0.38 12.24 23.88
CA LEU A 544 1.05 11.12 24.55
C LEU A 544 2.22 11.59 25.42
N SER A 545 2.91 12.65 24.98
CA SER A 545 4.04 13.24 25.72
C SER A 545 3.60 14.08 26.93
N VAL A 546 2.37 14.61 26.93
CA VAL A 546 1.80 15.38 28.04
C VAL A 546 1.01 14.51 29.00
N SER A 547 0.47 13.37 28.52
CA SER A 547 -0.28 12.37 29.28
C SER A 547 0.61 11.61 30.26
N THR A 548 1.26 12.35 31.17
CA THR A 548 1.51 11.88 32.53
C THR A 548 0.11 11.81 33.12
N ARG A 549 -0.61 10.70 32.94
CA ARG A 549 -1.94 10.54 33.55
C ARG A 549 -1.73 10.83 35.02
N ALA A 550 -2.25 11.95 35.50
CA ALA A 550 -2.37 12.22 36.91
C ALA A 550 -3.07 10.98 37.46
N SER A 551 -2.35 10.21 38.29
CA SER A 551 -2.92 9.10 39.03
C SER A 551 -4.15 9.66 39.74
N SER A 552 -5.33 9.43 39.19
CA SER A 552 -6.59 9.71 39.84
C SER A 552 -6.65 8.73 41.01
N THR A 553 -6.12 9.17 42.14
CA THR A 553 -6.34 8.62 43.48
C THR A 553 -7.82 8.53 43.78
#